data_AF-A0A924GX80-F1
#
_entry.id   AF-A0A924GX80-F1
#
_cell.length_a   1.000
_cell.length_b   1.000
_cell.length_c   1.000
_cell.angle_alpha   90.00
_cell.angle_beta   90.00
_cell.angle_gamma   90.00
#
_symmetry.space_group_name_H-M   'P 1'
#
loop_
_entity.id
_entity.type
_entity.pdbx_description
1 polymer ?
#
loop_
_entity_poly.entity_id
_entity_poly.type
_entity_poly.pdbx_seq_one_letter_code
_entity_poly.pdbx_strand_id
1 'polypeptide(L)'
;MTTQWRDDLQALQSVLERHANCLNEGDADALASLGASMRQILTRVARSCAMPNLPPEGRELLAQLSARTQRLQVMLARRALQVDGALNAMGSVHEGLRRSQGSRTYASGGAMSAGALHMRGFERA
;
A
#
# COMPACT_ATOMS: atom_id res chain seq x y z
N MET A 1 27.95 33.59 3.19
CA MET A 1 26.87 32.77 3.79
C MET A 1 25.82 32.30 2.76
N THR A 2 26.15 32.19 1.47
CA THR A 2 25.18 31.95 0.37
C THR A 2 25.07 30.50 -0.11
N THR A 3 25.80 29.55 0.46
CA THR A 3 25.83 28.13 0.02
C THR A 3 24.98 27.19 0.87
N GLN A 4 24.74 27.51 2.15
CA GLN A 4 24.08 26.62 3.11
C GLN A 4 22.68 26.16 2.66
N TRP A 5 21.86 27.07 2.12
CA TRP A 5 20.51 26.74 1.66
C TRP A 5 20.52 25.81 0.44
N ARG A 6 21.54 25.90 -0.42
CA ARG A 6 21.68 25.05 -1.60
C ARG A 6 22.05 23.63 -1.19
N ASP A 7 22.98 23.48 -0.25
CA ASP A 7 23.40 22.19 0.29
C ASP A 7 22.22 21.49 1.01
N ASP A 8 21.41 22.23 1.75
CA ASP A 8 20.21 21.70 2.42
C ASP A 8 19.14 21.23 1.41
N LEU A 9 18.93 21.96 0.31
CA LEU A 9 17.99 21.56 -0.75
C LEU A 9 18.50 20.36 -1.55
N GLN A 10 19.80 20.29 -1.83
CA GLN A 10 20.40 19.16 -2.51
C GLN A 10 20.35 17.89 -1.64
N ALA A 11 20.56 18.03 -0.33
CA ALA A 11 20.36 16.94 0.62
C ALA A 11 18.89 16.46 0.61
N LEU A 12 17.92 17.38 0.59
CA LEU A 12 16.49 17.04 0.50
C LEU A 12 16.15 16.29 -0.80
N GLN A 13 16.72 16.72 -1.93
CA GLN A 13 16.54 16.03 -3.21
C GLN A 13 17.06 14.59 -3.17
N SER A 14 18.26 14.37 -2.62
CA SER A 14 18.86 13.03 -2.52
C SER A 14 18.05 12.06 -1.65
N VAL A 15 17.36 12.60 -0.63
CA VAL A 15 16.51 11.81 0.26
C VAL A 15 15.17 11.51 -0.41
N LEU A 16 14.60 12.47 -1.16
CA LEU A 16 13.40 12.24 -1.97
C LEU A 16 13.62 11.18 -3.05
N GLU A 17 14.79 11.14 -3.69
CA GLU A 17 15.15 10.11 -4.67
C GLU A 17 15.25 8.73 -4.03
N ARG A 18 15.91 8.62 -2.87
CA ARG A 18 15.94 7.36 -2.11
C ARG A 18 14.55 6.92 -1.66
N HIS A 19 13.71 7.85 -1.22
CA HIS A 19 12.33 7.58 -0.84
C HIS A 19 11.51 7.06 -2.03
N ALA A 20 11.70 7.63 -3.22
CA ALA A 20 11.06 7.16 -4.45
C ALA A 20 11.51 5.74 -4.83
N ASN A 21 12.80 5.43 -4.68
CA ASN A 21 13.34 4.11 -4.96
C ASN A 21 12.82 3.06 -3.98
N CYS A 22 12.85 3.33 -2.67
CA CYS A 22 12.25 2.43 -1.68
C CYS A 22 10.73 2.25 -1.90
N LEU A 23 10.04 3.32 -2.32
CA LEU A 23 8.64 3.22 -2.74
C LEU A 23 8.45 2.37 -4.00
N ASN A 24 9.41 2.25 -4.89
CA ASN A 24 9.30 1.36 -6.05
C ASN A 24 9.61 -0.09 -5.66
N GLU A 25 10.63 -0.29 -4.82
CA GLU A 25 11.08 -1.59 -4.34
C GLU A 25 10.13 -2.22 -3.31
N GLY A 26 9.29 -1.41 -2.64
CA GLY A 26 8.35 -1.90 -1.64
C GLY A 26 8.98 -2.17 -0.27
N ASP A 27 10.16 -1.64 0.00
CA ASP A 27 10.85 -1.76 1.28
C ASP A 27 10.25 -0.79 2.31
N ALA A 28 9.34 -1.32 3.14
CA ALA A 28 8.63 -0.56 4.16
C ALA A 28 9.53 -0.12 5.34
N ASP A 29 10.56 -0.90 5.66
CA ASP A 29 11.47 -0.61 6.78
C ASP A 29 12.44 0.52 6.41
N ALA A 30 12.96 0.49 5.18
CA ALA A 30 13.76 1.58 4.64
C ALA A 30 12.95 2.89 4.53
N LEU A 31 11.67 2.79 4.18
CA LEU A 31 10.74 3.93 4.13
C LEU A 31 10.58 4.63 5.48
N ALA A 32 10.43 3.87 6.57
CA ALA A 32 10.28 4.42 7.91
C ALA A 32 11.55 5.20 8.35
N SER A 33 12.73 4.62 8.12
CA SER A 33 14.03 5.25 8.42
C SER A 33 14.27 6.53 7.62
N LEU A 34 13.93 6.50 6.33
CA LEU A 34 14.02 7.67 5.44
C LEU A 34 13.05 8.79 5.87
N GLY A 35 11.86 8.45 6.38
CA GLY A 35 10.90 9.43 6.90
C GLY A 35 11.40 10.21 8.12
N ALA A 36 12.19 9.59 9.01
CA ALA A 36 12.82 10.27 10.14
C ALA A 36 13.92 11.23 9.67
N SER A 37 14.78 10.77 8.75
CA SER A 37 15.86 11.59 8.16
C SER A 37 15.31 12.79 7.38
N MET A 38 14.22 12.59 6.65
CA MET A 38 13.56 13.63 5.87
C MET A 38 12.97 14.74 6.75
N ARG A 39 12.37 14.40 7.90
CA ARG A 39 11.89 15.40 8.88
C ARG A 39 13.02 16.29 9.39
N GLN A 40 14.18 15.73 9.73
CA GLN A 40 15.33 16.50 10.20
C GLN A 40 15.88 17.45 9.13
N ILE A 41 15.89 17.03 7.87
CA ILE A 41 16.31 17.87 6.74
C ILE A 41 15.28 18.97 6.49
N LEU A 42 13.99 18.67 6.53
CA LEU A 42 12.92 19.66 6.40
C LEU A 42 12.98 20.72 7.49
N THR A 43 13.32 20.37 8.74
CA THR A 43 13.50 21.34 9.82
C THR A 43 14.74 22.23 9.61
N ARG A 44 15.79 21.70 8.98
CA ARG A 44 16.98 22.50 8.58
C ARG A 44 16.64 23.43 7.43
N VAL A 45 16.02 22.92 6.38
CA VAL A 45 15.54 23.71 5.24
C VAL A 45 14.58 24.81 5.71
N ALA A 46 13.63 24.52 6.60
CA ALA A 46 12.73 25.53 7.14
C ALA A 46 13.47 26.65 7.89
N ARG A 47 14.54 26.33 8.63
CA ARG A 47 15.39 27.33 9.29
C ARG A 47 16.23 28.13 8.30
N SER A 48 16.82 27.47 7.31
CA SER A 48 17.63 28.09 6.26
C SER A 48 16.79 28.95 5.30
N CYS A 49 15.54 28.57 5.06
CA CYS A 49 14.60 29.24 4.17
C CYS A 49 13.68 30.25 4.88
N ALA A 50 13.67 30.30 6.22
CA ALA A 50 13.03 31.38 6.99
C ALA A 50 13.74 32.74 6.80
N MET A 51 14.82 32.80 6.03
CA MET A 51 15.44 34.05 5.62
C MET A 51 14.50 34.84 4.67
N PRO A 52 14.21 36.12 4.95
CA PRO A 52 13.30 36.94 4.15
C PRO A 52 13.75 37.15 2.69
N ASN A 53 15.01 36.81 2.35
CA ASN A 53 15.61 37.02 1.03
C ASN A 53 16.07 35.71 0.38
N LEU A 54 15.23 34.67 0.35
CA LEU A 54 15.53 33.51 -0.49
C LEU A 54 15.53 33.94 -1.97
N PRO A 55 16.63 33.72 -2.72
CA PRO A 55 16.72 34.08 -4.13
C PRO A 55 15.65 33.34 -4.96
N PRO A 56 15.25 33.88 -6.13
CA PRO A 56 14.21 33.28 -6.97
C PRO A 56 14.52 31.82 -7.33
N GLU A 57 15.79 31.50 -7.58
CA GLU A 57 16.30 30.14 -7.82
C GLU A 57 15.97 29.17 -6.68
N GLY A 58 16.13 29.60 -5.43
CA GLY A 58 15.82 28.77 -4.25
C GLY A 58 14.32 28.55 -4.07
N ARG A 59 13.49 29.54 -4.44
CA ARG A 59 12.03 29.42 -4.42
C ARG A 59 11.53 28.43 -5.48
N GLU A 60 12.13 28.47 -6.66
CA GLU A 60 11.80 27.54 -7.75
C GLU A 60 12.18 26.11 -7.39
N LEU A 61 13.37 25.88 -6.82
CA LEU A 61 13.78 24.57 -6.33
C LEU A 61 12.86 24.03 -5.23
N LEU A 62 12.46 24.88 -4.27
CA LEU A 62 11.48 24.50 -3.25
C LEU A 62 10.12 24.09 -3.86
N ALA A 63 9.66 24.82 -4.88
CA ALA A 63 8.41 24.50 -5.58
C ALA A 63 8.49 23.17 -6.35
N GLN A 64 9.64 22.88 -6.99
CA GLN A 64 9.86 21.61 -7.67
C GLN A 64 9.89 20.44 -6.66
N LEU A 65 10.57 20.62 -5.53
CA LEU A 65 10.65 19.61 -4.47
C LEU A 65 9.29 19.37 -3.82
N SER A 66 8.48 20.41 -3.60
CA SER A 66 7.13 20.26 -3.05
C SER A 66 6.21 19.49 -4.01
N ALA A 67 6.22 19.83 -5.30
CA ALA A 67 5.47 19.12 -6.34
C ALA A 67 5.89 17.63 -6.44
N ARG A 68 7.19 17.35 -6.34
CA ARG A 68 7.70 15.97 -6.32
C ARG A 68 7.23 15.19 -5.10
N THR A 69 7.22 15.83 -3.94
CA THR A 69 6.75 15.21 -2.69
C THR A 69 5.26 14.85 -2.77
N GLN A 70 4.45 15.73 -3.35
CA GLN A 70 3.02 15.46 -3.58
C GLN A 70 2.81 14.23 -4.47
N ARG A 71 3.58 14.09 -5.56
CA ARG A 71 3.51 12.90 -6.43
C ARG A 71 3.85 11.61 -5.69
N LEU A 72 4.88 11.63 -4.85
CA LEU A 72 5.26 10.47 -4.03
C LEU A 72 4.17 10.10 -3.02
N GLN A 73 3.52 11.09 -2.40
CA GLN A 73 2.38 10.85 -1.50
C GLN A 73 1.20 10.21 -2.24
N VAL A 74 0.89 10.66 -3.46
CA VAL A 74 -0.16 10.04 -4.29
C VAL A 74 0.19 8.59 -4.64
N MET A 75 1.44 8.32 -5.00
CA MET A 75 1.89 6.94 -5.28
C MET A 75 1.78 6.04 -4.04
N LEU A 76 2.18 6.54 -2.88
CA LEU A 76 2.11 5.80 -1.61
C LEU A 76 0.64 5.52 -1.23
N ALA A 77 -0.25 6.50 -1.36
CA ALA A 77 -1.68 6.31 -1.13
C ALA A 77 -2.29 5.29 -2.08
N ARG A 78 -1.89 5.29 -3.36
CA ARG A 78 -2.35 4.31 -4.35
C ARG A 78 -1.89 2.90 -4.00
N ARG A 79 -0.64 2.74 -3.53
CA ARG A 79 -0.13 1.45 -3.04
C ARG A 79 -0.88 0.98 -1.80
N ALA A 80 -1.20 1.87 -0.87
CA ALA A 80 -1.99 1.51 0.31
C ALA A 80 -3.36 0.94 -0.07
N LEU A 81 -4.06 1.57 -1.03
CA LEU A 81 -5.33 1.08 -1.56
C LEU A 81 -5.20 -0.28 -2.27
N GLN A 82 -4.11 -0.50 -3.00
CA GLN A 82 -3.85 -1.79 -3.66
C GLN A 82 -3.61 -2.91 -2.64
N VAL A 83 -2.84 -2.64 -1.58
CA VAL A 83 -2.59 -3.60 -0.50
C VAL A 83 -3.88 -3.91 0.24
N ASP A 84 -4.68 -2.90 0.60
CA ASP A 84 -5.97 -3.10 1.25
C ASP A 84 -6.94 -3.91 0.38
N GLY A 85 -7.01 -3.59 -0.92
CA GLY A 85 -7.78 -4.37 -1.89
C GLY A 85 -7.32 -5.82 -2.00
N ALA A 86 -6.01 -6.07 -2.01
CA ALA A 86 -5.45 -7.42 -2.04
C ALA A 86 -5.75 -8.21 -0.75
N LEU A 87 -5.65 -7.56 0.43
CA LEU A 87 -6.01 -8.17 1.72
C LEU A 87 -7.49 -8.55 1.76
N ASN A 88 -8.38 -7.65 1.30
CA ASN A 88 -9.82 -7.91 1.21
C ASN A 88 -10.16 -9.04 0.21
N ALA A 89 -9.46 -9.09 -0.94
CA ALA A 89 -9.58 -10.18 -1.90
C ALA A 89 -9.13 -11.52 -1.29
N MET A 90 -8.02 -11.57 -0.56
CA MET A 90 -7.58 -12.79 0.12
C MET A 90 -8.54 -13.23 1.23
N GLY A 91 -9.07 -12.29 2.02
CA GLY A 91 -10.06 -12.58 3.06
C GLY A 91 -11.36 -13.15 2.48
N SER A 92 -11.87 -12.55 1.40
CA SER A 92 -13.08 -13.05 0.71
C SER A 92 -12.86 -14.39 0.02
N VAL A 93 -11.69 -14.63 -0.58
CA VAL A 93 -11.32 -15.94 -1.15
C VAL A 93 -11.25 -17.00 -0.05
N HIS A 94 -10.64 -16.69 1.10
CA HIS A 94 -10.55 -17.62 2.23
C HIS A 94 -11.94 -17.97 2.79
N GLU A 95 -12.83 -16.99 2.89
CA GLU A 95 -14.20 -17.20 3.35
C GLU A 95 -15.08 -17.94 2.33
N GLY A 96 -14.85 -17.73 1.03
CA GLY A 96 -15.47 -18.49 -0.05
C GLY A 96 -15.02 -19.96 -0.05
N LEU A 97 -13.73 -20.21 0.15
CA LEU A 97 -13.18 -21.55 0.31
C LEU A 97 -13.73 -22.26 1.55
N ARG A 98 -13.80 -21.57 2.70
CA ARG A 98 -14.37 -22.12 3.94
C ARG A 98 -15.85 -22.47 3.78
N ARG A 99 -16.63 -21.62 3.09
CA ARG A 99 -18.05 -21.89 2.78
C ARG A 99 -18.22 -23.06 1.80
N SER A 100 -17.37 -23.16 0.78
CA SER A 100 -17.39 -24.29 -0.17
C SER A 100 -17.04 -25.62 0.48
N GLN A 101 -16.02 -25.65 1.37
CA GLN A 101 -15.65 -26.84 2.13
C GLN A 101 -16.72 -27.24 3.14
N GLY A 102 -17.27 -26.27 3.89
CA GLY A 102 -18.37 -26.52 4.82
C GLY A 102 -19.61 -27.09 4.13
N SER A 103 -20.00 -26.53 2.98
CA SER A 103 -21.11 -27.05 2.16
C SER A 103 -20.85 -28.50 1.69
N ARG A 104 -19.61 -28.83 1.31
CA ARG A 104 -19.24 -30.19 0.89
C ARG A 104 -19.31 -31.20 2.04
N THR A 105 -18.94 -30.82 3.26
CA THR A 105 -19.00 -31.69 4.45
C THR A 105 -20.43 -31.97 4.94
N TYR A 106 -21.37 -31.03 4.75
CA TYR A 106 -22.78 -31.28 5.08
C TYR A 106 -23.54 -31.97 3.93
N ALA A 107 -23.17 -31.73 2.67
CA ALA A 107 -23.76 -32.42 1.52
C ALA A 107 -23.34 -33.90 1.40
N SER A 108 -22.16 -34.29 1.89
CA SER A 108 -21.73 -35.70 1.90
C SER A 108 -22.27 -36.51 3.07
N GLY A 109 -22.87 -35.87 4.10
CA GLY A 109 -23.46 -36.54 5.26
C GLY A 109 -24.97 -36.80 5.16
N GLY A 110 -25.68 -36.12 4.25
CA GLY A 110 -27.14 -36.22 4.11
C GLY A 110 -27.64 -37.24 3.07
N ALA A 111 -26.75 -37.90 2.33
CA ALA A 111 -27.11 -38.81 1.22
C ALA A 111 -26.89 -40.30 1.54
N MET A 112 -27.01 -40.71 2.82
CA MET A 112 -26.96 -42.12 3.23
C MET A 112 -28.18 -42.56 4.06
N SER A 113 -29.39 -42.17 3.66
CA SER A 113 -30.61 -42.84 4.12
C SER A 113 -31.78 -42.74 3.13
N ALA A 114 -31.51 -42.90 1.83
CA ALA A 114 -32.54 -43.28 0.86
C ALA A 114 -32.28 -44.73 0.47
N GLY A 115 -32.59 -45.62 1.43
CA GLY A 115 -32.57 -47.06 1.20
C GLY A 115 -33.47 -47.42 0.04
N ALA A 116 -32.89 -48.14 -0.92
CA ALA A 116 -33.58 -48.76 -2.03
C ALA A 116 -34.77 -49.59 -1.54
N LEU A 117 -35.99 -49.14 -1.85
CA LEU A 117 -37.17 -50.01 -1.85
C LEU A 117 -37.35 -50.57 -3.25
N HIS A 118 -36.64 -51.66 -3.51
CA HIS A 118 -36.96 -52.62 -4.55
C HIS A 118 -37.79 -53.74 -3.90
N MET A 119 -39.08 -53.87 -4.26
CA MET A 119 -39.93 -55.09 -4.15
C MET A 119 -41.30 -54.73 -4.79
N ARG A 120 -41.57 -55.05 -6.06
CA ARG A 120 -42.10 -56.31 -6.61
C ARG A 120 -43.60 -56.51 -6.34
N GLY A 121 -44.40 -56.51 -7.42
CA GLY A 121 -45.69 -57.21 -7.52
C GLY A 121 -46.94 -56.33 -7.54
N PHE A 122 -47.60 -56.21 -8.69
CA PHE A 122 -48.82 -56.97 -9.00
C PHE A 122 -49.30 -56.65 -10.43
N GLU A 123 -49.19 -57.63 -11.32
CA GLU A 123 -50.07 -57.79 -12.48
C GLU A 123 -51.45 -58.28 -12.01
N ARG A 124 -52.48 -57.99 -12.84
CA ARG A 124 -53.90 -58.39 -12.85
C ARG A 124 -54.83 -57.20 -12.60
N ALA A 125 -55.86 -56.94 -13.41
CA ALA A 125 -56.47 -57.64 -14.54
C ALA A 125 -57.23 -56.62 -15.40
#